data_AF-A0A0B2UPK2-F1
#
_entry.id   AF-A0A0B2UPK2-F1
#
_cell.length_a   1.000
_cell.length_b   1.000
_cell.length_c   1.000
_cell.angle_alpha   90.00
_cell.angle_beta   90.00
_cell.angle_gamma   90.00
#
_symmetry.space_group_name_H-M   'P 1'
#
loop_
_entity.id
_entity.type
_entity.pdbx_description
1 polymer ?
#
loop_
_entity_poly.entity_id
_entity_poly.type
_entity_poly.pdbx_seq_one_letter_code
_entity_poly.pdbx_strand_id
1 'polypeptide(L)'
;MSSYAGGRRRAVSRHTAEEQVLDRISRDAEERMTRKRQAREEARQIRLEQLERQYREADAASNYPSTDGNAEKVTELEDKFHRAMFLYSQLDNEKSALLYEIDLLKDDMEEKEQLLAQSSRETRDLTSKEATASTSKTASTKESAESRDHERATLREKVTELEDKFHRAMFLYSQLDNEKSALLYEIDLLKDDMEEKEQLLAQSSRETRDLTSEVKLLKRTIDGLNAQQAALRAEIAQRDQLIQDNGLVLVEQQVDDSVMPPADGPPAMKPAALIFSQQTVSLVEKMIPGSSTLDEKVKKLVDMNKKMRQQVEEAEQSLYARRTARSEHSSSAHNGSLSDDLQKDAAKQLAEIKFKLQESERENTNYQGNIIRIEGQLKRFKANAEQAEKELTELKSQNRQLKKDASPVHSFSFVKTGSAVLQHNPSPSNILLCEWPQIIELSGLVFELREKENALDEAKETNRHLQNRLEKLRFSGSRKAQ
;
A
#
# COMPACT_ATOMS: atom_id res chain seq x y z
N MET A 1 -74.61 70.42 -8.31
CA MET A 1 -73.58 70.57 -7.26
C MET A 1 -72.46 69.60 -7.60
N SER A 2 -71.31 70.12 -8.00
CA SER A 2 -70.14 69.35 -8.43
C SER A 2 -69.12 69.32 -7.29
N SER A 3 -68.72 68.13 -6.85
CA SER A 3 -67.65 67.94 -5.87
C SER A 3 -66.47 67.24 -6.55
N TYR A 4 -65.50 68.05 -6.97
CA TYR A 4 -64.17 67.61 -7.37
C TYR A 4 -63.37 67.18 -6.13
N ALA A 5 -62.91 65.93 -6.10
CA ALA A 5 -61.81 65.51 -5.23
C ALA A 5 -60.58 65.23 -6.11
N GLY A 6 -59.66 66.20 -6.14
CA GLY A 6 -58.40 66.10 -6.88
C GLY A 6 -57.42 65.13 -6.22
N GLY A 7 -57.03 64.08 -6.93
CA GLY A 7 -55.93 63.20 -6.54
C GLY A 7 -54.57 63.87 -6.73
N ARG A 8 -53.90 64.20 -5.63
CA ARG A 8 -52.47 64.58 -5.62
C ARG A 8 -51.63 63.37 -6.06
N ARG A 9 -50.99 63.44 -7.24
CA ARG A 9 -49.83 62.60 -7.55
C ARG A 9 -48.71 62.99 -6.59
N ARG A 10 -48.25 62.08 -5.74
CA ARG A 10 -47.03 62.28 -4.94
C ARG A 10 -45.85 62.31 -5.91
N ALA A 11 -45.06 63.37 -5.86
CA ALA A 11 -43.76 63.41 -6.52
C ALA A 11 -42.88 62.30 -5.90
N VAL A 12 -42.37 61.41 -6.74
CA VAL A 12 -41.33 60.45 -6.34
C VAL A 12 -40.13 61.31 -5.93
N SER A 13 -39.77 61.24 -4.65
CA SER A 13 -38.66 62.00 -4.08
C SER A 13 -37.40 61.70 -4.88
N ARG A 14 -36.66 62.73 -5.30
CA ARG A 14 -35.41 62.61 -6.09
C ARG A 14 -34.44 61.59 -5.49
N HIS A 15 -34.42 61.48 -4.16
CA HIS A 15 -33.63 60.48 -3.42
C HIS A 15 -34.03 59.03 -3.72
N THR A 16 -35.30 58.72 -3.96
CA THR A 16 -35.72 57.34 -4.27
C THR A 16 -35.35 56.90 -5.69
N ALA A 17 -35.18 57.85 -6.61
CA ALA A 17 -34.68 57.55 -7.97
C ALA A 17 -33.15 57.41 -7.98
N GLU A 18 -32.45 58.24 -7.20
CA GLU A 18 -30.99 58.16 -7.01
C GLU A 18 -30.59 56.86 -6.30
N GLU A 19 -31.31 56.46 -5.25
CA GLU A 19 -31.11 55.21 -4.52
C GLU A 19 -31.30 53.97 -5.42
N GLN A 20 -32.31 53.98 -6.31
CA GLN A 20 -32.49 52.92 -7.29
C GLN A 20 -31.38 52.84 -8.35
N VAL A 21 -30.72 53.96 -8.66
CA VAL A 21 -29.57 53.99 -9.58
C VAL A 21 -28.33 53.47 -8.86
N LEU A 22 -28.10 53.87 -7.60
CA LEU A 22 -27.01 53.37 -6.78
C LEU A 22 -27.11 51.85 -6.54
N ASP A 23 -28.30 51.33 -6.25
CA ASP A 23 -28.53 49.88 -6.11
C ASP A 23 -28.25 49.09 -7.39
N ARG A 24 -28.48 49.69 -8.56
CA ARG A 24 -28.15 49.06 -9.85
C ARG A 24 -26.65 49.09 -10.12
N ILE A 25 -25.97 50.18 -9.74
CA ILE A 25 -24.51 50.30 -9.86
C ILE A 25 -23.82 49.31 -8.92
N SER A 26 -24.30 49.18 -7.68
CA SER A 26 -23.77 48.21 -6.72
C SER A 26 -23.96 46.77 -7.21
N ARG A 27 -25.15 46.42 -7.73
CA ARG A 27 -25.39 45.09 -8.32
C ARG A 27 -24.54 44.83 -9.57
N ASP A 28 -24.38 45.81 -10.46
CA ASP A 28 -23.55 45.65 -11.65
C ASP A 28 -22.06 45.54 -11.29
N ALA A 29 -21.61 46.21 -10.22
CA ALA A 29 -20.27 46.06 -9.67
C ALA A 29 -20.07 44.67 -9.02
N GLU A 30 -21.05 44.19 -8.25
CA GLU A 30 -21.05 42.84 -7.68
C GLU A 30 -21.02 41.76 -8.77
N GLU A 31 -21.84 41.89 -9.83
CA GLU A 31 -21.84 40.97 -10.97
C GLU A 31 -20.51 40.96 -11.73
N ARG A 32 -19.86 42.11 -11.87
CA ARG A 32 -18.53 42.17 -12.50
C ARG A 32 -17.47 41.50 -11.63
N MET A 33 -17.55 41.69 -10.31
CA MET A 33 -16.63 41.05 -9.37
C MET A 33 -16.83 39.53 -9.32
N THR A 34 -18.07 39.04 -9.35
CA THR A 34 -18.36 37.60 -9.39
C THR A 34 -17.91 36.97 -10.70
N ARG A 35 -18.18 37.60 -11.86
CA ARG A 35 -17.65 37.12 -13.16
C ARG A 35 -16.12 37.08 -13.18
N LYS A 36 -15.45 38.05 -12.56
CA LYS A 36 -13.98 38.07 -12.47
C LYS A 36 -13.45 36.97 -11.54
N ARG A 37 -14.17 36.64 -10.46
CA ARG A 37 -13.85 35.49 -9.59
C ARG A 37 -14.02 34.17 -10.32
N GLN A 38 -15.14 33.99 -11.03
CA GLN A 38 -15.41 32.80 -11.85
C GLN A 38 -14.35 32.59 -12.93
N ALA A 39 -13.97 33.65 -13.67
CA ALA A 39 -12.92 33.56 -14.69
C ALA A 39 -11.54 33.17 -14.10
N ARG A 40 -11.25 33.58 -12.86
CA ARG A 40 -10.03 33.18 -12.15
C ARG A 40 -10.08 31.71 -11.72
N GLU A 41 -11.23 31.25 -11.21
CA GLU A 41 -11.44 29.83 -10.88
C GLU A 41 -11.34 28.93 -12.12
N GLU A 42 -11.94 29.32 -13.24
CA GLU A 42 -11.81 28.61 -14.52
C GLU A 42 -10.36 28.56 -14.99
N ALA A 43 -9.60 29.65 -14.87
CA ALA A 43 -8.17 29.67 -15.21
C ALA A 43 -7.33 28.75 -14.29
N ARG A 44 -7.66 28.70 -12.99
CA ARG A 44 -7.03 27.76 -12.04
C ARG A 44 -7.33 26.32 -12.42
N GLN A 45 -8.56 26.02 -12.81
CA GLN A 45 -9.00 24.67 -13.17
C GLN A 45 -8.34 24.18 -14.47
N ILE A 46 -8.23 25.04 -15.49
CA ILE A 46 -7.51 24.73 -16.74
C ILE A 46 -6.03 24.42 -16.47
N ARG A 47 -5.39 25.18 -15.57
CA ARG A 47 -3.98 24.96 -15.22
C ARG A 47 -3.78 23.65 -14.46
N LEU A 48 -4.71 23.29 -13.58
CA LEU A 48 -4.69 22.03 -12.84
C LEU A 48 -4.83 20.83 -13.80
N GLU A 49 -5.77 20.88 -14.74
CA GLU A 49 -5.94 19.83 -15.75
C GLU A 49 -4.71 19.67 -16.66
N GLN A 50 -4.04 20.78 -17.01
CA GLN A 50 -2.78 20.71 -17.76
C GLN A 50 -1.65 20.02 -16.98
N LEU A 51 -1.54 20.31 -15.68
CA LEU A 51 -0.55 19.65 -14.81
C LEU A 51 -0.84 18.16 -14.65
N GLU A 52 -2.11 17.77 -14.48
CA GLU A 52 -2.50 16.35 -14.44
C GLU A 52 -2.17 15.63 -15.75
N ARG A 53 -2.37 16.30 -16.89
CA ARG A 53 -2.05 15.73 -18.20
C ARG A 53 -0.55 15.51 -18.37
N GLN A 54 0.27 16.49 -17.95
CA GLN A 54 1.73 16.36 -17.94
C GLN A 54 2.20 15.21 -17.05
N TYR A 55 1.57 15.02 -15.88
CA TYR A 55 1.86 13.89 -15.00
C TYR A 55 1.53 12.55 -15.65
N ARG A 56 0.35 12.40 -16.28
CA ARG A 56 -0.02 11.16 -16.97
C ARG A 56 0.87 10.86 -18.18
N GLU A 57 1.29 11.88 -18.92
CA GLU A 57 2.21 11.72 -20.05
C GLU A 57 3.63 11.36 -19.60
N ALA A 58 4.11 11.92 -18.48
CA ALA A 58 5.40 11.56 -17.88
C ALA A 58 5.41 10.12 -17.33
N ASP A 59 4.29 9.68 -16.73
CA ASP A 59 4.13 8.32 -16.20
C ASP A 59 4.06 7.29 -17.34
N ALA A 60 3.39 7.63 -18.45
CA ALA A 60 3.37 6.80 -19.66
C ALA A 60 4.74 6.67 -20.35
N ALA A 61 5.61 7.67 -20.22
CA ALA A 61 6.97 7.68 -20.78
C ALA A 61 7.99 6.88 -19.93
N SER A 62 7.66 6.58 -18.67
CA SER A 62 8.57 5.89 -17.73
C SER A 62 8.62 4.36 -17.91
N ASN A 63 7.86 3.78 -18.84
CA ASN A 63 7.80 2.33 -19.00
C ASN A 63 8.90 1.80 -19.95
N TYR A 64 10.13 1.70 -19.43
CA TYR A 64 11.19 0.83 -19.97
C TYR A 64 11.99 0.21 -18.80
N PRO A 65 12.08 -1.13 -18.67
CA PRO A 65 12.89 -1.74 -17.63
C PRO A 65 14.33 -1.92 -18.12
N SER A 66 15.29 -1.35 -17.39
CA SER A 66 16.71 -1.72 -17.47
C SER A 66 17.34 -1.64 -16.09
N THR A 67 17.84 -2.77 -15.62
CA THR A 67 18.13 -3.08 -14.21
C THR A 67 19.54 -2.69 -13.74
N ASP A 68 20.24 -1.79 -14.43
CA ASP A 68 21.63 -1.42 -14.06
C ASP A 68 21.83 0.08 -13.75
N GLY A 69 20.86 0.93 -14.09
CA GLY A 69 20.91 2.37 -13.80
C GLY A 69 20.30 2.79 -12.45
N ASN A 70 19.88 1.82 -11.63
CA ASN A 70 19.10 2.10 -10.42
C ASN A 70 19.98 2.56 -9.25
N ALA A 71 21.24 2.12 -9.17
CA ALA A 71 22.16 2.50 -8.10
C ALA A 71 22.59 3.97 -8.20
N GLU A 72 22.98 4.44 -9.40
CA GLU A 72 23.35 5.85 -9.63
C GLU A 72 22.17 6.81 -9.45
N LYS A 73 20.97 6.39 -9.86
CA LYS A 73 19.74 7.17 -9.64
C LYS A 73 19.36 7.25 -8.17
N VAL A 74 19.58 6.18 -7.40
CA VAL A 74 19.37 6.19 -5.94
C VAL A 74 20.34 7.15 -5.27
N THR A 75 21.63 7.13 -5.63
CA THR A 75 22.60 8.08 -5.07
C THR A 75 22.29 9.53 -5.46
N GLU A 76 21.86 9.79 -6.69
CA GLU A 76 21.43 11.14 -7.08
C GLU A 76 20.16 11.60 -6.34
N LEU A 77 19.23 10.69 -6.06
CA LEU A 77 18.01 10.99 -5.30
C LEU A 77 18.34 11.24 -3.83
N GLU A 78 19.28 10.48 -3.26
CA GLU A 78 19.81 10.71 -1.92
C GLU A 78 20.48 12.08 -1.82
N ASP A 79 21.30 12.47 -2.78
CA ASP A 79 21.94 13.79 -2.82
C ASP A 79 20.91 14.93 -2.96
N LYS A 80 19.89 14.75 -3.81
CA LYS A 80 18.76 15.69 -3.93
C LYS A 80 17.97 15.79 -2.63
N PHE A 81 17.77 14.68 -1.93
CA PHE A 81 17.07 14.64 -0.64
C PHE A 81 17.85 15.37 0.46
N HIS A 82 19.17 15.15 0.54
CA HIS A 82 20.02 15.87 1.50
C HIS A 82 20.05 17.37 1.22
N ARG A 83 20.10 17.77 -0.05
CA ARG A 83 20.05 19.18 -0.45
C ARG A 83 18.69 19.82 -0.15
N ALA A 84 17.60 19.09 -0.35
CA ALA A 84 16.26 19.54 0.02
C ALA A 84 16.11 19.69 1.54
N MET A 85 16.60 18.73 2.32
CA MET A 85 16.59 18.80 3.79
C MET A 85 17.41 19.98 4.33
N PHE A 86 18.56 20.28 3.71
CA PHE A 86 19.37 21.44 4.06
C PHE A 86 18.62 22.76 3.80
N LEU A 87 18.01 22.91 2.63
CA LEU A 87 17.21 24.09 2.29
C LEU A 87 15.97 24.22 3.18
N TYR A 88 15.34 23.10 3.55
CA TYR A 88 14.18 23.09 4.44
C TYR A 88 14.56 23.56 5.85
N SER A 89 15.68 23.09 6.38
CA SER A 89 16.23 23.58 7.66
C SER A 89 16.57 25.08 7.60
N GLN A 90 17.14 25.55 6.48
CA GLN A 90 17.44 26.97 6.29
C GLN A 90 16.16 27.82 6.29
N LEU A 91 15.12 27.37 5.59
CA LEU A 91 13.82 28.04 5.54
C LEU A 91 13.11 28.05 6.91
N ASP A 92 13.24 26.98 7.69
CA ASP A 92 12.63 26.90 9.03
C ASP A 92 13.32 27.87 10.02
N ASN A 93 14.63 28.04 9.88
CA ASN A 93 15.38 29.05 10.64
C ASN A 93 14.98 30.48 10.24
N GLU A 94 14.84 30.77 8.94
CA GLU A 94 14.39 32.07 8.45
C GLU A 94 12.95 32.37 8.88
N LYS A 95 12.06 31.37 8.81
CA LYS A 95 10.68 31.48 9.31
C LYS A 95 10.66 31.76 10.80
N SER A 96 11.50 31.12 11.58
CA SER A 96 11.60 31.34 13.03
C SER A 96 12.12 32.75 13.34
N ALA A 97 13.07 33.26 12.57
CA ALA A 97 13.57 34.63 12.70
C ALA A 97 12.49 35.67 12.37
N LEU A 98 11.75 35.48 11.26
CA LEU A 98 10.65 36.37 10.89
C LEU A 98 9.50 36.34 11.90
N LEU A 99 9.22 35.17 12.48
CA LEU A 99 8.19 35.04 13.50
C LEU A 99 8.54 35.85 14.76
N TYR A 100 9.81 35.83 15.17
CA TYR A 100 10.30 36.64 16.27
C TYR A 100 10.23 38.15 15.98
N GLU A 101 10.53 38.55 14.74
CA GLU A 101 10.41 39.95 14.31
C GLU A 101 8.96 40.44 14.27
N ILE A 102 8.03 39.58 13.84
CA ILE A 102 6.59 39.86 13.88
C ILE A 102 6.10 40.05 15.31
N ASP A 103 6.55 39.23 16.26
CA ASP A 103 6.13 39.35 17.66
C ASP A 103 6.67 40.64 18.31
N LEU A 104 7.91 41.03 18.01
CA LEU A 104 8.43 42.35 18.43
C LEU A 104 7.61 43.50 17.83
N LEU A 105 7.24 43.43 16.55
CA LEU A 105 6.44 44.47 15.91
C LEU A 105 5.01 44.55 16.43
N LYS A 106 4.43 43.42 16.90
CA LYS A 106 3.14 43.42 17.59
C LYS A 106 3.23 44.14 18.93
N ASP A 107 4.28 43.90 19.71
CA ASP A 107 4.48 44.58 20.99
C ASP A 107 4.61 46.10 20.79
N ASP A 108 5.38 46.53 19.78
CA ASP A 108 5.52 47.96 19.40
C ASP A 108 4.19 48.58 18.94
N MET A 109 3.37 47.81 18.23
CA MET A 109 2.04 48.22 17.79
C MET A 109 1.10 48.40 18.98
N GLU A 110 1.09 47.44 19.92
CA GLU A 110 0.29 47.52 21.14
C GLU A 110 0.70 48.71 22.01
N GLU A 111 2.00 49.01 22.11
CA GLU A 111 2.49 50.20 22.82
C GLU A 111 2.00 51.50 22.16
N LYS A 112 2.06 51.59 20.82
CA LYS A 112 1.56 52.76 20.08
C LYS A 112 0.05 52.92 20.17
N GLU A 113 -0.71 51.83 20.17
CA GLU A 113 -2.16 51.87 20.39
C GLU A 113 -2.50 52.39 21.79
N GLN A 114 -1.74 51.97 22.82
CA GLN A 114 -1.89 52.49 24.17
C GLN A 114 -1.58 53.99 24.26
N LEU A 115 -0.52 54.46 23.58
CA LEU A 115 -0.18 55.89 23.52
C LEU A 115 -1.24 56.72 22.77
N LEU A 116 -1.79 56.21 21.67
CA LEU A 116 -2.90 56.84 20.95
C LEU A 116 -4.17 56.90 21.80
N ALA A 117 -4.46 55.86 22.57
CA ALA A 117 -5.59 55.82 23.50
C ALA A 117 -5.41 56.83 24.64
N GLN A 118 -4.18 57.01 25.15
CA GLN A 118 -3.85 58.04 26.14
C GLN A 118 -4.00 59.45 25.57
N SER A 119 -3.45 59.72 24.38
CA SER A 119 -3.58 61.01 23.69
C SER A 119 -5.04 61.35 23.35
N SER A 120 -5.86 60.35 22.98
CA SER A 120 -7.31 60.53 22.78
C SER A 120 -8.06 60.86 24.07
N ARG A 121 -7.57 60.44 25.24
CA ARG A 121 -8.15 60.81 26.54
C ARG A 121 -7.73 62.23 26.93
N GLU A 122 -6.48 62.60 26.74
CA GLU A 122 -5.96 63.95 27.00
C GLU A 122 -6.63 65.01 26.11
N THR A 123 -6.84 64.72 24.83
CA THR A 123 -7.56 65.62 23.90
C THR A 123 -9.04 65.80 24.25
N ARG A 124 -9.68 64.76 24.82
CA ARG A 124 -11.06 64.85 25.35
C ARG A 124 -11.15 65.69 26.64
N ASP A 125 -10.12 65.66 27.49
CA ASP A 125 -10.04 66.49 28.70
C ASP A 125 -9.71 67.97 28.40
N LEU A 126 -8.97 68.25 27.33
CA LEU A 126 -8.69 69.62 26.87
C LEU A 126 -9.92 70.26 26.19
N THR A 127 -10.63 69.50 25.36
CA THR A 127 -11.86 69.98 24.71
C THR A 127 -13.02 70.21 25.68
N SER A 128 -13.05 69.53 26.82
CA SER A 128 -14.02 69.78 27.90
C SER A 128 -13.64 70.97 28.81
N LYS A 129 -12.39 71.46 28.77
CA LYS A 129 -11.96 72.72 29.43
C LYS A 129 -12.14 73.97 28.56
N GLU A 130 -12.09 73.85 27.23
CA GLU A 130 -12.31 75.00 26.31
C GLU A 130 -13.80 75.37 26.14
N ALA A 131 -14.74 74.47 26.46
CA ALA A 131 -16.18 74.77 26.37
C ALA A 131 -16.72 75.73 27.44
N THR A 132 -15.90 76.14 28.43
CA THR A 132 -16.32 77.03 29.54
C THR A 132 -15.61 78.38 29.61
N ALA A 133 -14.87 78.78 28.57
CA ALA A 133 -14.21 80.08 28.53
C ALA A 133 -14.49 80.81 27.21
N SER A 134 -15.55 81.61 27.19
CA SER A 134 -15.53 83.03 26.75
C SER A 134 -16.92 83.55 26.40
N THR A 135 -17.52 84.26 27.35
CA THR A 135 -18.57 85.24 27.12
C THR A 135 -18.01 86.62 27.51
N SER A 136 -17.98 87.58 26.58
CA SER A 136 -18.49 88.96 26.75
C SER A 136 -17.73 90.07 25.97
N LYS A 137 -18.56 90.96 25.37
CA LYS A 137 -18.44 92.43 25.19
C LYS A 137 -17.41 92.98 24.18
N THR A 138 -17.84 93.47 23.01
CA THR A 138 -18.35 94.84 22.67
C THR A 138 -17.36 95.99 22.94
N ALA A 139 -16.90 96.68 21.89
CA ALA A 139 -16.79 98.15 21.87
C ALA A 139 -16.46 98.66 20.46
N SER A 140 -17.24 99.66 20.04
CA SER A 140 -17.11 100.45 18.83
C SER A 140 -16.02 101.52 18.95
N THR A 141 -15.24 101.74 17.89
CA THR A 141 -14.56 103.01 17.67
C THR A 141 -14.62 103.37 16.19
N LYS A 142 -15.01 104.61 15.87
CA LYS A 142 -15.09 105.13 14.49
C LYS A 142 -13.67 105.22 13.91
N GLU A 143 -13.30 104.22 13.14
CA GLU A 143 -12.08 104.24 12.32
C GLU A 143 -12.35 104.80 10.92
N SER A 144 -11.36 105.52 10.40
CA SER A 144 -11.35 106.14 9.07
C SER A 144 -11.69 105.13 7.97
N ALA A 145 -12.37 105.56 6.90
CA ALA A 145 -12.78 104.69 5.79
C ALA A 145 -11.59 103.91 5.18
N GLU A 146 -10.41 104.51 5.16
CA GLU A 146 -9.16 103.89 4.70
C GLU A 146 -8.68 102.73 5.60
N SER A 147 -8.91 102.78 6.92
CA SER A 147 -8.58 101.68 7.86
C SER A 147 -9.46 100.45 7.60
N ARG A 148 -10.75 100.68 7.37
CA ARG A 148 -11.71 99.62 7.05
C ARG A 148 -11.47 98.99 5.68
N ASP A 149 -11.05 99.78 4.71
CA ASP A 149 -10.68 99.25 3.39
C ASP A 149 -9.37 98.45 3.44
N HIS A 150 -8.40 98.85 4.27
CA HIS A 150 -7.18 98.07 4.52
C HIS A 150 -7.46 96.78 5.30
N GLU A 151 -8.29 96.82 6.34
CA GLU A 151 -8.75 95.63 7.07
C GLU A 151 -9.54 94.68 6.15
N ARG A 152 -10.42 95.23 5.29
CA ARG A 152 -11.16 94.44 4.31
C ARG A 152 -10.25 93.83 3.24
N ALA A 153 -9.18 94.50 2.85
CA ALA A 153 -8.18 93.96 1.93
C ALA A 153 -7.38 92.81 2.56
N THR A 154 -6.91 92.97 3.81
CA THR A 154 -6.19 91.90 4.52
C THR A 154 -7.09 90.70 4.85
N LEU A 155 -8.37 90.91 5.13
CA LEU A 155 -9.34 89.82 5.29
C LEU A 155 -9.58 89.08 3.97
N ARG A 156 -9.63 89.78 2.83
CA ARG A 156 -9.72 89.14 1.51
C ARG A 156 -8.48 88.31 1.20
N GLU A 157 -7.29 88.80 1.50
CA GLU A 157 -6.04 88.06 1.34
C GLU A 157 -6.03 86.79 2.21
N LYS A 158 -6.45 86.88 3.48
CA LYS A 158 -6.59 85.71 4.35
C LYS A 158 -7.63 84.71 3.85
N VAL A 159 -8.74 85.19 3.28
CA VAL A 159 -9.75 84.31 2.66
C VAL A 159 -9.12 83.58 1.48
N THR A 160 -8.39 84.27 0.59
CA THR A 160 -7.71 83.62 -0.53
C THR A 160 -6.65 82.62 -0.09
N GLU A 161 -5.88 82.93 0.97
CA GLU A 161 -4.91 81.98 1.53
C GLU A 161 -5.58 80.74 2.15
N LEU A 162 -6.72 80.91 2.83
CA LEU A 162 -7.48 79.81 3.39
C LEU A 162 -8.13 78.97 2.30
N GLU A 163 -8.62 79.59 1.24
CA GLU A 163 -9.12 78.91 0.04
C GLU A 163 -8.00 78.08 -0.60
N ASP A 164 -6.80 78.62 -0.79
CA ASP A 164 -5.65 77.89 -1.34
C ASP A 164 -5.24 76.70 -0.46
N LYS A 165 -5.21 76.90 0.87
CA LYS A 165 -4.92 75.82 1.83
C LYS A 165 -5.99 74.73 1.78
N PHE A 166 -7.26 75.09 1.65
CA PHE A 166 -8.36 74.14 1.51
C PHE A 166 -8.24 73.33 0.22
N HIS A 167 -7.94 73.97 -0.92
CA HIS A 167 -7.73 73.26 -2.19
C HIS A 167 -6.53 72.30 -2.12
N ARG A 168 -5.42 72.71 -1.49
CA ARG A 168 -4.26 71.82 -1.26
C ARG A 168 -4.62 70.63 -0.37
N ALA A 169 -5.36 70.85 0.71
CA ALA A 169 -5.83 69.77 1.58
C ALA A 169 -6.76 68.80 0.84
N MET A 170 -7.68 69.31 0.01
CA MET A 170 -8.57 68.49 -0.81
C MET A 170 -7.81 67.65 -1.85
N PHE A 171 -6.76 68.21 -2.47
CA PHE A 171 -5.90 67.47 -3.40
C PHE A 171 -5.17 66.32 -2.69
N LEU A 172 -4.56 66.59 -1.54
CA LEU A 172 -3.87 65.57 -0.73
C LEU A 172 -4.84 64.51 -0.20
N TYR A 173 -6.06 64.91 0.20
CA TYR A 173 -7.09 63.98 0.63
C TYR A 173 -7.51 63.01 -0.49
N SER A 174 -7.70 63.52 -1.71
CA SER A 174 -7.98 62.70 -2.89
C SER A 174 -6.82 61.76 -3.23
N GLN A 175 -5.58 62.23 -3.12
CA GLN A 175 -4.40 61.39 -3.32
C GLN A 175 -4.35 60.24 -2.29
N LEU A 176 -4.57 60.55 -1.01
CA LEU A 176 -4.59 59.57 0.07
C LEU A 176 -5.70 58.53 -0.11
N ASP A 177 -6.89 58.95 -0.59
CA ASP A 177 -8.01 58.05 -0.83
C ASP A 177 -7.73 57.07 -1.99
N ASN A 178 -7.02 57.53 -3.03
CA ASN A 178 -6.56 56.66 -4.11
C ASN A 178 -5.51 55.65 -3.63
N GLU A 179 -4.53 56.10 -2.84
CA GLU A 179 -3.50 55.22 -2.26
C GLU A 179 -4.11 54.19 -1.31
N LYS A 180 -5.04 54.62 -0.45
CA LYS A 180 -5.82 53.73 0.43
C LYS A 180 -6.58 52.69 -0.39
N SER A 181 -7.24 53.10 -1.47
CA SER A 181 -7.98 52.19 -2.34
C SER A 181 -7.03 51.18 -3.02
N ALA A 182 -5.88 51.62 -3.51
CA ALA A 182 -4.86 50.74 -4.10
C ALA A 182 -4.34 49.70 -3.10
N LEU A 183 -4.01 50.12 -1.88
CA LEU A 183 -3.56 49.22 -0.81
C LEU A 183 -4.65 48.23 -0.38
N LEU A 184 -5.91 48.65 -0.33
CA LEU A 184 -7.02 47.73 -0.03
C LEU A 184 -7.13 46.63 -1.08
N TYR A 185 -6.98 46.96 -2.37
CA TYR A 185 -6.96 45.94 -3.43
C TYR A 185 -5.77 44.99 -3.30
N GLU A 186 -4.59 45.50 -2.92
CA GLU A 186 -3.41 44.67 -2.70
C GLU A 186 -3.61 43.71 -1.52
N ILE A 187 -4.17 44.19 -0.41
CA ILE A 187 -4.52 43.36 0.75
C ILE A 187 -5.48 42.23 0.35
N ASP A 188 -6.50 42.52 -0.46
CA ASP A 188 -7.46 41.51 -0.89
C ASP A 188 -6.82 40.46 -1.81
N LEU A 189 -5.91 40.86 -2.71
CA LEU A 189 -5.13 39.90 -3.52
C LEU A 189 -4.23 39.02 -2.64
N LEU A 190 -3.57 39.61 -1.65
CA LEU A 190 -2.72 38.86 -0.72
C LEU A 190 -3.52 37.88 0.13
N LYS A 191 -4.75 38.23 0.53
CA LYS A 191 -5.65 37.29 1.23
C LYS A 191 -6.04 36.12 0.33
N ASP A 192 -6.44 36.38 -0.91
CA ASP A 192 -6.76 35.33 -1.89
C ASP A 192 -5.56 34.38 -2.09
N ASP A 193 -4.34 34.93 -2.16
CA ASP A 193 -3.10 34.17 -2.30
C ASP A 193 -2.78 33.36 -1.03
N MET A 194 -2.98 33.94 0.17
CA MET A 194 -2.81 33.21 1.43
C MET A 194 -3.78 32.02 1.53
N GLU A 195 -5.06 32.23 1.20
CA GLU A 195 -6.07 31.17 1.21
C GLU A 195 -5.70 30.04 0.24
N GLU A 196 -5.16 30.36 -0.96
CA GLU A 196 -4.65 29.36 -1.90
C GLU A 196 -3.48 28.56 -1.32
N LYS A 197 -2.53 29.24 -0.66
CA LYS A 197 -1.38 28.58 -0.03
C LYS A 197 -1.80 27.67 1.13
N GLU A 198 -2.78 28.08 1.93
CA GLU A 198 -3.33 27.26 3.00
C GLU A 198 -4.00 25.98 2.48
N GLN A 199 -4.76 26.09 1.37
CA GLN A 199 -5.37 24.93 0.72
C GLN A 199 -4.31 23.96 0.17
N LEU A 200 -3.28 24.47 -0.50
CA LEU A 200 -2.17 23.65 -1.00
C LEU A 200 -1.41 22.95 0.13
N LEU A 201 -1.15 23.65 1.23
CA LEU A 201 -0.50 23.08 2.40
C LEU A 201 -1.37 21.98 3.02
N ALA A 202 -2.68 22.20 3.12
CA ALA A 202 -3.62 21.21 3.65
C ALA A 202 -3.68 19.96 2.76
N GLN A 203 -3.68 20.13 1.44
CA GLN A 203 -3.63 19.02 0.49
C GLN A 203 -2.32 18.23 0.62
N SER A 204 -1.17 18.90 0.53
CA SER A 204 0.15 18.26 0.66
C SER A 204 0.30 17.53 2.01
N SER A 205 -0.26 18.10 3.08
CA SER A 205 -0.28 17.46 4.40
C SER A 205 -1.16 16.21 4.44
N ARG A 206 -2.24 16.11 3.65
CA ARG A 206 -3.06 14.90 3.53
C ARG A 206 -2.30 13.82 2.76
N GLU A 207 -1.76 14.18 1.59
CA GLU A 207 -0.96 13.27 0.76
C GLU A 207 0.23 12.68 1.53
N THR A 208 0.93 13.50 2.32
CA THR A 208 2.04 13.03 3.17
C THR A 208 1.57 11.98 4.20
N ARG A 209 0.38 12.15 4.78
CA ARG A 209 -0.20 11.18 5.73
C ARG A 209 -0.58 9.88 5.03
N ASP A 210 -1.18 9.97 3.85
CA ASP A 210 -1.60 8.82 3.06
C ASP A 210 -0.38 8.00 2.62
N LEU A 211 0.64 8.64 2.05
CA LEU A 211 1.91 8.00 1.70
C LEU A 211 2.61 7.39 2.93
N THR A 212 2.59 8.09 4.07
CA THR A 212 3.13 7.52 5.32
C THR A 212 2.40 6.26 5.75
N SER A 213 1.08 6.20 5.56
CA SER A 213 0.27 5.02 5.88
C SER A 213 0.56 3.85 4.93
N GLU A 214 0.75 4.14 3.64
CA GLU A 214 1.11 3.17 2.61
C GLU A 214 2.50 2.59 2.86
N VAL A 215 3.48 3.42 3.18
CA VAL A 215 4.83 2.97 3.57
C VAL A 215 4.77 2.04 4.79
N LYS A 216 3.93 2.33 5.78
CA LYS A 216 3.75 1.44 6.95
C LYS A 216 3.13 0.11 6.55
N LEU A 217 2.20 0.09 5.59
CA LEU A 217 1.61 -1.15 5.08
C LEU A 217 2.63 -1.98 4.30
N LEU A 218 3.36 -1.36 3.37
CA LEU A 218 4.40 -2.01 2.58
C LEU A 218 5.49 -2.62 3.45
N LYS A 219 5.92 -1.92 4.51
CA LYS A 219 6.87 -2.48 5.50
C LYS A 219 6.35 -3.76 6.15
N ARG A 220 5.09 -3.78 6.60
CA ARG A 220 4.48 -5.01 7.17
C ARG A 220 4.42 -6.14 6.16
N THR A 221 4.13 -5.84 4.89
CA THR A 221 4.12 -6.84 3.82
C THR A 221 5.52 -7.41 3.58
N ILE A 222 6.55 -6.55 3.51
CA ILE A 222 7.95 -6.97 3.36
C ILE A 222 8.39 -7.84 4.54
N ASP A 223 8.06 -7.44 5.77
CA ASP A 223 8.38 -8.22 6.97
C ASP A 223 7.71 -9.60 6.93
N GLY A 224 6.46 -9.66 6.49
CA GLY A 224 5.73 -10.92 6.29
C GLY A 224 6.37 -11.83 5.24
N LEU A 225 6.78 -11.27 4.10
CA LEU A 225 7.47 -12.01 3.04
C LEU A 225 8.85 -12.50 3.48
N ASN A 226 9.60 -11.67 4.22
CA ASN A 226 10.89 -12.06 4.78
C ASN A 226 10.75 -13.21 5.79
N ALA A 227 9.72 -13.18 6.64
CA ALA A 227 9.42 -14.27 7.56
C ALA A 227 9.09 -15.57 6.82
N GLN A 228 8.29 -15.50 5.74
CA GLN A 228 7.99 -16.65 4.89
C GLN A 228 9.25 -17.18 4.19
N GLN A 229 10.10 -16.30 3.66
CA GLN A 229 11.36 -16.69 3.03
C GLN A 229 12.30 -17.38 4.03
N ALA A 230 12.39 -16.86 5.26
CA ALA A 230 13.18 -17.46 6.33
C ALA A 230 12.64 -18.85 6.71
N ALA A 231 11.32 -19.00 6.83
CA ALA A 231 10.69 -20.30 7.10
C ALA A 231 10.98 -21.32 5.99
N LEU A 232 10.78 -20.95 4.72
CA LEU A 232 11.07 -21.83 3.58
C LEU A 232 12.56 -22.19 3.50
N ARG A 233 13.47 -21.24 3.77
CA ARG A 233 14.90 -21.53 3.86
C ARG A 233 15.22 -22.53 4.97
N ALA A 234 14.59 -22.41 6.13
CA ALA A 234 14.75 -23.34 7.23
C ALA A 234 14.22 -24.75 6.89
N GLU A 235 13.06 -24.84 6.23
CA GLU A 235 12.50 -26.12 5.76
C GLU A 235 13.40 -26.79 4.71
N ILE A 236 13.95 -26.02 3.77
CA ILE A 236 14.91 -26.52 2.78
C ILE A 236 16.19 -27.01 3.48
N ALA A 237 16.73 -26.24 4.43
CA ALA A 237 17.90 -26.64 5.19
C ALA A 237 17.64 -27.93 5.99
N GLN A 238 16.47 -28.06 6.61
CA GLN A 238 16.06 -29.27 7.31
C GLN A 238 15.95 -30.47 6.35
N ARG A 239 15.36 -30.26 5.16
CA ARG A 239 15.29 -31.29 4.11
C ARG A 239 16.68 -31.74 3.67
N ASP A 240 17.59 -30.80 3.42
CA ASP A 240 18.95 -31.09 2.98
C ASP A 240 19.75 -31.81 4.08
N GLN A 241 19.53 -31.47 5.35
CA GLN A 241 20.08 -32.21 6.50
C GLN A 241 19.55 -33.64 6.55
N LEU A 242 18.24 -33.86 6.38
CA LEU A 242 17.67 -35.21 6.33
C LEU A 242 18.22 -36.03 5.16
N ILE A 243 18.46 -35.41 4.01
CA ILE A 243 19.10 -36.08 2.87
C ILE A 243 20.51 -36.56 3.27
N GLN A 244 21.31 -35.69 3.91
CA GLN A 244 22.65 -36.03 4.38
C GLN A 244 22.65 -37.10 5.48
N ASP A 245 21.77 -37.00 6.47
CA ASP A 245 21.66 -37.94 7.59
C ASP A 245 21.31 -39.36 7.13
N ASN A 246 20.55 -39.49 6.03
CA ASN A 246 20.25 -40.77 5.39
C ASN A 246 21.36 -41.25 4.44
N GLY A 247 22.50 -40.55 4.38
CA GLY A 247 23.63 -40.89 3.51
C GLY A 247 23.34 -40.71 2.02
N LEU A 248 22.44 -39.78 1.68
CA LEU A 248 22.06 -39.46 0.31
C LEU A 248 22.69 -38.12 -0.13
N VAL A 249 22.81 -37.92 -1.44
CA VAL A 249 23.38 -36.72 -2.07
C VAL A 249 22.53 -36.31 -3.25
N LEU A 250 22.34 -34.99 -3.40
CA LEU A 250 21.73 -34.36 -4.57
C LEU A 250 22.79 -34.23 -5.67
N VAL A 251 22.54 -34.85 -6.82
CA VAL A 251 23.36 -34.74 -8.03
C VAL A 251 22.55 -33.99 -9.07
N GLU A 252 23.10 -32.86 -9.53
CA GLU A 252 22.43 -32.02 -10.51
C GLU A 252 22.42 -32.72 -11.89
N GLN A 253 21.23 -32.85 -12.47
CA GLN A 253 21.09 -33.36 -13.83
C GLN A 253 21.56 -32.26 -14.79
N GLN A 254 22.54 -32.50 -15.66
CA GLN A 254 22.82 -31.51 -16.70
C GLN A 254 21.68 -31.53 -17.74
N VAL A 255 21.09 -30.36 -18.00
CA VAL A 255 20.24 -30.17 -19.18
C VAL A 255 21.18 -30.00 -20.37
N ASP A 256 20.90 -30.69 -21.45
CA ASP A 256 21.62 -30.53 -22.71
C ASP A 256 21.50 -29.06 -23.17
N ASP A 257 22.62 -28.32 -23.22
CA ASP A 257 22.70 -26.90 -23.64
C ASP A 257 22.19 -26.66 -25.08
N SER A 258 21.83 -27.74 -25.78
CA SER A 258 21.23 -27.75 -27.12
C SER A 258 19.80 -27.17 -27.19
N VAL A 259 19.14 -26.88 -26.05
CA VAL A 259 17.77 -26.33 -26.01
C VAL A 259 17.76 -24.93 -25.40
N MET A 260 17.96 -23.91 -26.23
CA MET A 260 17.66 -22.52 -25.85
C MET A 260 16.16 -22.41 -25.51
N PRO A 261 15.79 -21.88 -24.33
CA PRO A 261 14.40 -21.57 -24.06
C PRO A 261 13.95 -20.38 -24.93
N PRO A 262 12.67 -20.32 -25.35
CA PRO A 262 12.13 -19.17 -26.05
C PRO A 262 12.20 -17.92 -25.15
N ALA A 263 12.59 -16.79 -25.74
CA ALA A 263 12.93 -15.54 -25.05
C ALA A 263 11.79 -14.91 -24.20
N ASP A 264 10.55 -15.41 -24.31
CA ASP A 264 9.36 -14.86 -23.64
C ASP A 264 8.70 -15.84 -22.64
N GLY A 265 9.41 -16.89 -22.19
CA GLY A 265 8.91 -17.84 -21.20
C GLY A 265 9.34 -17.52 -19.75
N PRO A 266 8.63 -18.05 -18.73
CA PRO A 266 9.10 -17.97 -17.34
C PRO A 266 10.49 -18.60 -17.21
N PRO A 267 11.35 -18.12 -16.29
CA PRO A 267 12.74 -18.56 -16.19
C PRO A 267 12.81 -20.08 -16.09
N ALA A 268 13.64 -20.68 -16.93
CA ALA A 268 13.82 -22.13 -17.01
C ALA A 268 14.03 -22.71 -15.61
N MET A 269 13.17 -23.65 -15.22
CA MET A 269 13.31 -24.37 -13.96
C MET A 269 14.72 -24.96 -13.90
N LYS A 270 15.43 -24.70 -12.81
CA LYS A 270 16.73 -25.32 -12.54
C LYS A 270 16.65 -26.83 -12.79
N PRO A 271 17.72 -27.44 -13.32
CA PRO A 271 17.69 -28.86 -13.62
C PRO A 271 17.23 -29.69 -12.42
N ALA A 272 16.42 -30.71 -12.67
CA ALA A 272 15.94 -31.59 -11.62
C ALA A 272 17.13 -32.27 -10.93
N ALA A 273 17.34 -31.98 -9.65
CA ALA A 273 18.36 -32.67 -8.86
C ALA A 273 17.90 -34.09 -8.54
N LEU A 274 18.72 -35.07 -8.90
CA LEU A 274 18.51 -36.49 -8.62
C LEU A 274 19.13 -36.84 -7.26
N ILE A 275 18.56 -37.83 -6.57
CA ILE A 275 19.04 -38.26 -5.25
C ILE A 275 19.71 -39.63 -5.37
N PHE A 276 20.95 -39.73 -4.90
CA PHE A 276 21.74 -40.97 -4.91
C PHE A 276 22.34 -41.26 -3.54
N SER A 277 22.68 -42.52 -3.27
CA SER A 277 23.50 -42.86 -2.10
C SER A 277 24.90 -42.27 -2.24
N GLN A 278 25.37 -41.61 -1.17
CA GLN A 278 26.72 -41.07 -1.03
C GLN A 278 27.78 -42.14 -1.33
N GLN A 279 27.54 -43.39 -0.89
CA GLN A 279 28.46 -44.51 -1.11
C GLN A 279 28.55 -44.87 -2.59
N THR A 280 27.41 -44.94 -3.28
CA THR A 280 27.36 -45.27 -4.71
C THR A 280 28.12 -44.23 -5.54
N VAL A 281 27.86 -42.94 -5.30
CA VAL A 281 28.55 -41.84 -6.00
C VAL A 281 30.06 -41.88 -5.71
N SER A 282 30.46 -42.09 -4.45
CA SER A 282 31.87 -42.19 -4.07
C SER A 282 32.60 -43.36 -4.73
N LEU A 283 31.97 -44.53 -4.85
CA LEU A 283 32.55 -45.69 -5.53
C LEU A 283 32.75 -45.44 -7.02
N VAL A 284 31.75 -44.84 -7.67
CA VAL A 284 31.80 -44.50 -9.09
C VAL A 284 32.90 -43.47 -9.36
N GLU A 285 33.05 -42.47 -8.48
CA GLU A 285 34.09 -41.45 -8.58
C GLU A 285 35.50 -42.00 -8.34
N LYS A 286 35.66 -42.96 -7.41
CA LYS A 286 36.94 -43.66 -7.20
C LYS A 286 37.36 -44.50 -8.40
N MET A 287 36.41 -45.16 -9.06
CA MET A 287 36.69 -45.99 -10.24
C MET A 287 37.00 -45.15 -11.48
N ILE A 288 36.36 -43.99 -11.64
CA ILE A 288 36.56 -43.09 -12.77
C ILE A 288 36.72 -41.66 -12.27
N PRO A 289 37.95 -41.27 -11.89
CA PRO A 289 38.27 -39.90 -11.55
C PRO A 289 38.28 -39.01 -12.80
N GLY A 290 37.83 -37.76 -12.65
CA GLY A 290 38.04 -36.69 -13.64
C GLY A 290 37.06 -36.59 -14.82
N SER A 291 35.92 -37.30 -14.81
CA SER A 291 34.81 -36.99 -15.75
C SER A 291 33.78 -36.04 -15.14
N SER A 292 33.15 -35.25 -16.01
CA SER A 292 32.31 -34.10 -15.66
C SER A 292 30.99 -34.49 -15.00
N THR A 293 30.39 -35.62 -15.40
CA THR A 293 29.07 -36.04 -14.90
C THR A 293 29.05 -37.49 -14.41
N LEU A 294 28.08 -37.79 -13.53
CA LEU A 294 27.84 -39.15 -13.05
C LEU A 294 27.47 -40.09 -14.19
N ASP A 295 26.67 -39.63 -15.15
CA ASP A 295 26.26 -40.41 -16.32
C ASP A 295 27.44 -40.78 -17.22
N GLU A 296 28.38 -39.85 -17.44
CA GLU A 296 29.63 -40.15 -18.16
C GLU A 296 30.47 -41.19 -17.44
N LYS A 297 30.54 -41.14 -16.09
CA LYS A 297 31.23 -42.17 -15.29
C LYS A 297 30.56 -43.53 -15.50
N VAL A 298 29.24 -43.60 -15.38
CA VAL A 298 28.50 -44.85 -15.57
C VAL A 298 28.72 -45.43 -16.98
N LYS A 299 28.66 -44.59 -18.02
CA LYS A 299 28.90 -45.02 -19.40
C LYS A 299 30.30 -45.61 -19.59
N LYS A 300 31.34 -44.93 -19.10
CA LYS A 300 32.73 -45.43 -19.16
C LYS A 300 32.93 -46.73 -18.36
N LEU A 301 32.25 -46.89 -17.21
CA LEU A 301 32.25 -48.13 -16.45
C LEU A 301 31.66 -49.30 -17.25
N VAL A 302 30.55 -49.05 -17.96
CA VAL A 302 29.90 -50.05 -18.83
C VAL A 302 30.83 -50.43 -19.99
N ASP A 303 31.46 -49.46 -20.64
CA ASP A 303 32.40 -49.69 -21.75
C ASP A 303 33.63 -50.52 -21.29
N MET A 304 34.18 -50.21 -20.12
CA MET A 304 35.27 -50.98 -19.51
C MET A 304 34.84 -52.42 -19.21
N ASN A 305 33.64 -52.62 -18.65
CA ASN A 305 33.11 -53.96 -18.36
C ASN A 305 32.91 -54.78 -19.65
N LYS A 306 32.40 -54.15 -20.72
CA LYS A 306 32.25 -54.77 -22.04
C LYS A 306 33.61 -55.23 -22.58
N LYS A 307 34.65 -54.40 -22.47
CA LYS A 307 36.01 -54.75 -22.90
C LYS A 307 36.59 -55.91 -22.09
N MET A 308 36.42 -55.92 -20.77
CA MET A 308 36.89 -57.03 -19.93
C MET A 308 36.17 -58.35 -20.26
N ARG A 309 34.85 -58.32 -20.50
CA ARG A 309 34.10 -59.51 -20.90
C ARG A 309 34.60 -60.09 -22.21
N GLN A 310 34.89 -59.23 -23.18
CA GLN A 310 35.49 -59.65 -24.44
C GLN A 310 36.87 -60.30 -24.24
N GLN A 311 37.72 -59.74 -23.37
CA GLN A 311 39.02 -60.34 -23.03
C GLN A 311 38.87 -61.71 -22.35
N VAL A 312 37.87 -61.89 -21.49
CA VAL A 312 37.58 -63.19 -20.86
C VAL A 312 37.12 -64.20 -21.90
N GLU A 313 36.22 -63.80 -22.81
CA GLU A 313 35.73 -64.68 -23.88
C GLU A 313 36.86 -65.10 -24.83
N GLU A 314 37.73 -64.16 -25.24
CA GLU A 314 38.92 -64.46 -26.04
C GLU A 314 39.88 -65.41 -25.30
N ALA A 315 40.09 -65.21 -24.00
CA ALA A 315 40.91 -66.10 -23.17
C ALA A 315 40.29 -67.50 -23.03
N GLU A 316 38.97 -67.60 -22.84
CA GLU A 316 38.24 -68.87 -22.79
C GLU A 316 38.33 -69.62 -24.11
N GLN A 317 38.15 -68.94 -25.25
CA GLN A 317 38.33 -69.52 -26.58
C GLN A 317 39.77 -70.04 -26.77
N SER A 318 40.78 -69.30 -26.29
CA SER A 318 42.18 -69.74 -26.35
C SER A 318 42.45 -70.97 -25.48
N LEU A 319 41.87 -71.04 -24.28
CA LEU A 319 41.98 -72.19 -23.39
C LEU A 319 41.23 -73.39 -23.95
N TYR A 320 40.08 -73.18 -24.57
CA TYR A 320 39.31 -74.21 -25.25
C TYR A 320 40.11 -74.81 -26.40
N ALA A 321 40.66 -73.98 -27.28
CA ALA A 321 41.54 -74.43 -28.37
C ALA A 321 42.75 -75.22 -27.86
N ARG A 322 43.35 -74.80 -26.73
CA ARG A 322 44.45 -75.51 -26.09
C ARG A 322 44.02 -76.84 -25.45
N ARG A 323 42.79 -76.91 -24.93
CA ARG A 323 42.22 -78.10 -24.29
C ARG A 323 41.75 -79.13 -25.34
N THR A 324 41.17 -78.71 -26.46
CA THR A 324 40.85 -79.61 -27.58
C THR A 324 42.12 -80.17 -28.23
N ALA A 325 43.15 -79.34 -28.44
CA ALA A 325 44.46 -79.81 -28.88
C ALA A 325 45.11 -80.83 -27.92
N ARG A 326 44.85 -80.73 -26.60
CA ARG A 326 45.25 -81.75 -25.61
C ARG A 326 44.30 -82.95 -25.55
N SER A 327 43.02 -82.78 -25.83
CA SER A 327 42.00 -83.82 -25.78
C SER A 327 42.12 -84.80 -26.94
N GLU A 328 42.55 -84.36 -28.12
CA GLU A 328 42.93 -85.25 -29.22
C GLU A 328 44.10 -86.19 -28.85
N HIS A 329 44.87 -85.86 -27.79
CA HIS A 329 45.91 -86.71 -27.22
C HIS A 329 45.43 -87.65 -26.09
N SER A 330 44.16 -87.58 -25.66
CA SER A 330 43.67 -88.21 -24.42
C SER A 330 42.38 -89.03 -24.56
N SER A 331 42.00 -89.48 -25.76
CA SER A 331 40.82 -90.31 -25.98
C SER A 331 41.08 -91.81 -25.68
N SER A 332 41.41 -92.15 -24.44
CA SER A 332 41.40 -93.54 -23.96
C SER A 332 41.19 -93.62 -22.44
N ALA A 333 39.92 -93.68 -22.02
CA ALA A 333 39.41 -94.25 -20.74
C ALA A 333 37.93 -93.80 -20.59
N HIS A 334 36.96 -94.60 -21.04
CA HIS A 334 36.23 -95.61 -20.28
C HIS A 334 35.33 -95.08 -19.13
N ASN A 335 34.03 -94.93 -19.48
CA ASN A 335 32.84 -95.53 -18.87
C ASN A 335 32.49 -95.33 -17.37
N GLY A 336 31.27 -94.80 -17.15
CA GLY A 336 30.19 -95.60 -16.57
C GLY A 336 29.92 -95.57 -15.05
N SER A 337 28.64 -95.31 -14.73
CA SER A 337 27.90 -95.85 -13.57
C SER A 337 28.04 -95.18 -12.19
N LEU A 338 27.51 -93.95 -12.04
CA LEU A 338 27.24 -93.31 -10.74
C LEU A 338 25.94 -92.46 -10.74
N SER A 339 24.98 -92.82 -11.62
CA SER A 339 23.91 -91.89 -12.05
C SER A 339 22.61 -91.97 -11.23
N ASP A 340 22.29 -93.09 -10.57
CA ASP A 340 20.93 -93.30 -10.04
C ASP A 340 20.65 -92.58 -8.70
N ASP A 341 21.64 -92.47 -7.81
CA ASP A 341 21.44 -91.79 -6.50
C ASP A 341 21.45 -90.25 -6.65
N LEU A 342 22.32 -89.73 -7.51
CA LEU A 342 22.32 -88.31 -7.91
C LEU A 342 21.01 -87.90 -8.59
N GLN A 343 20.40 -88.80 -9.39
CA GLN A 343 19.11 -88.55 -10.02
C GLN A 343 17.95 -88.54 -9.02
N LYS A 344 17.98 -89.38 -7.98
CA LYS A 344 16.95 -89.38 -6.92
C LYS A 344 17.01 -88.14 -6.03
N ASP A 345 18.21 -87.71 -5.65
CA ASP A 345 18.39 -86.47 -4.87
C ASP A 345 18.00 -85.23 -5.67
N ALA A 346 18.34 -85.20 -6.97
CA ALA A 346 17.86 -84.15 -7.88
C ALA A 346 16.33 -84.14 -7.99
N ALA A 347 15.68 -85.31 -8.06
CA ALA A 347 14.22 -85.41 -8.10
C ALA A 347 13.56 -84.92 -6.80
N LYS A 348 14.17 -85.19 -5.65
CA LYS A 348 13.69 -84.72 -4.34
C LYS A 348 13.81 -83.21 -4.19
N GLN A 349 14.95 -82.63 -4.57
CA GLN A 349 15.16 -81.18 -4.57
C GLN A 349 14.17 -80.49 -5.53
N LEU A 350 13.91 -81.09 -6.69
CA LEU A 350 12.95 -80.57 -7.66
C LEU A 350 11.51 -80.61 -7.12
N ALA A 351 11.14 -81.63 -6.34
CA ALA A 351 9.84 -81.68 -5.66
C ALA A 351 9.71 -80.61 -4.57
N GLU A 352 10.77 -80.37 -3.79
CA GLU A 352 10.79 -79.33 -2.76
C GLU A 352 10.69 -77.92 -3.35
N ILE A 353 11.42 -77.65 -4.44
CA ILE A 353 11.32 -76.38 -5.18
C ILE A 353 9.92 -76.18 -5.75
N LYS A 354 9.29 -77.23 -6.29
CA LYS A 354 7.91 -77.17 -6.77
C LYS A 354 6.92 -76.84 -5.65
N PHE A 355 7.10 -77.42 -4.47
CA PHE A 355 6.24 -77.11 -3.32
C PHE A 355 6.40 -75.66 -2.86
N LYS A 356 7.65 -75.19 -2.72
CA LYS A 356 7.95 -73.79 -2.37
C LYS A 356 7.42 -72.80 -3.42
N LEU A 357 7.50 -73.15 -4.70
CA LEU A 357 6.93 -72.36 -5.78
C LEU A 357 5.41 -72.28 -5.64
N GLN A 358 4.73 -73.40 -5.41
CA GLN A 358 3.27 -73.44 -5.24
C GLN A 358 2.81 -72.65 -4.00
N GLU A 359 3.57 -72.69 -2.91
CA GLU A 359 3.31 -71.90 -1.71
C GLU A 359 3.48 -70.40 -1.99
N SER A 360 4.56 -70.01 -2.68
CA SER A 360 4.80 -68.62 -3.10
C SER A 360 3.72 -68.12 -4.08
N GLU A 361 3.26 -68.95 -5.01
CA GLU A 361 2.16 -68.63 -5.92
C GLU A 361 0.86 -68.37 -5.15
N ARG A 362 0.55 -69.20 -4.14
CA ARG A 362 -0.60 -69.01 -3.27
C ARG A 362 -0.51 -67.70 -2.49
N GLU A 363 0.65 -67.37 -1.92
CA GLU A 363 0.86 -66.10 -1.24
C GLU A 363 0.70 -64.90 -2.18
N ASN A 364 1.21 -65.00 -3.41
CA ASN A 364 1.08 -63.96 -4.42
C ASN A 364 -0.40 -63.66 -4.74
N THR A 365 -1.23 -64.71 -4.90
CA THR A 365 -2.69 -64.51 -5.08
C THR A 365 -3.35 -63.82 -3.88
N ASN A 366 -2.88 -64.08 -2.65
CA ASN A 366 -3.38 -63.42 -1.46
C ASN A 366 -2.98 -61.93 -1.41
N TYR A 367 -1.72 -61.62 -1.72
CA TYR A 367 -1.25 -60.24 -1.82
C TYR A 367 -1.99 -59.45 -2.90
N GLN A 368 -2.25 -60.05 -4.07
CA GLN A 368 -3.07 -59.43 -5.11
C GLN A 368 -4.48 -59.10 -4.60
N GLY A 369 -5.13 -60.01 -3.88
CA GLY A 369 -6.44 -59.76 -3.27
C GLY A 369 -6.41 -58.64 -2.22
N ASN A 370 -5.33 -58.50 -1.46
CA ASN A 370 -5.13 -57.40 -0.51
C ASN A 370 -4.94 -56.06 -1.23
N ILE A 371 -4.13 -56.04 -2.28
CA ILE A 371 -3.91 -54.86 -3.12
C ILE A 371 -5.25 -54.35 -3.68
N ILE A 372 -6.06 -55.23 -4.29
CA ILE A 372 -7.37 -54.85 -4.85
C ILE A 372 -8.28 -54.22 -3.78
N ARG A 373 -8.29 -54.78 -2.56
CA ARG A 373 -9.09 -54.22 -1.45
C ARG A 373 -8.61 -52.85 -1.00
N ILE A 374 -7.30 -52.68 -0.84
CA ILE A 374 -6.68 -51.41 -0.42
C ILE A 374 -6.86 -50.35 -1.52
N GLU A 375 -6.65 -50.69 -2.78
CA GLU A 375 -6.90 -49.81 -3.93
C GLU A 375 -8.36 -49.36 -3.98
N GLY A 376 -9.30 -50.29 -3.73
CA GLY A 376 -10.71 -49.96 -3.62
C GLY A 376 -11.03 -48.99 -2.48
N GLN A 377 -10.37 -49.12 -1.33
CA GLN A 377 -10.48 -48.17 -0.22
C GLN A 377 -9.88 -46.81 -0.57
N LEU A 378 -8.69 -46.80 -1.16
CA LEU A 378 -7.99 -45.58 -1.59
C LEU A 378 -8.83 -44.79 -2.59
N LYS A 379 -9.46 -45.47 -3.56
CA LYS A 379 -10.35 -44.83 -4.53
C LYS A 379 -11.56 -44.16 -3.87
N ARG A 380 -12.15 -44.79 -2.86
CA ARG A 380 -13.24 -44.20 -2.07
C ARG A 380 -12.79 -43.00 -1.25
N PHE A 381 -11.66 -43.10 -0.55
CA PHE A 381 -11.13 -41.97 0.22
C PHE A 381 -10.75 -40.79 -0.67
N LYS A 382 -10.17 -41.06 -1.85
CA LYS A 382 -9.87 -40.03 -2.84
C LYS A 382 -11.14 -39.32 -3.33
N ALA A 383 -12.18 -40.06 -3.69
CA ALA A 383 -13.46 -39.47 -4.10
C ALA A 383 -14.09 -38.63 -2.98
N ASN A 384 -14.03 -39.10 -1.72
CA ASN A 384 -14.52 -38.33 -0.58
C ASN A 384 -13.72 -37.04 -0.34
N ALA A 385 -12.40 -37.07 -0.51
CA ALA A 385 -11.56 -35.89 -0.39
C ALA A 385 -11.85 -34.86 -1.51
N GLU A 386 -11.96 -35.32 -2.76
CA GLU A 386 -12.33 -34.46 -3.89
C GLU A 386 -13.73 -33.82 -3.71
N GLN A 387 -14.67 -34.57 -3.12
CA GLN A 387 -16.01 -34.05 -2.80
C GLN A 387 -15.94 -32.97 -1.71
N ALA A 388 -15.18 -33.19 -0.64
CA ALA A 388 -15.00 -32.21 0.43
C ALA A 388 -14.31 -30.92 -0.05
N GLU A 389 -13.34 -31.04 -0.98
CA GLU A 389 -12.72 -29.88 -1.62
C GLU A 389 -13.72 -29.07 -2.44
N LYS A 390 -14.58 -29.73 -3.22
CA LYS A 390 -15.65 -29.05 -3.98
C LYS A 390 -16.59 -28.29 -3.05
N GLU A 391 -17.07 -28.93 -1.98
CA GLU A 391 -17.95 -28.28 -0.98
C GLU A 391 -17.27 -27.06 -0.34
N LEU A 392 -15.98 -27.14 -0.03
CA LEU A 392 -15.21 -26.01 0.50
C LEU A 392 -15.12 -24.86 -0.51
N THR A 393 -14.91 -25.15 -1.80
CA THR A 393 -14.89 -24.12 -2.84
C THR A 393 -16.25 -23.45 -3.00
N GLU A 394 -17.33 -24.22 -2.90
CA GLU A 394 -18.71 -23.70 -2.97
C GLU A 394 -19.01 -22.80 -1.77
N LEU A 395 -18.69 -23.23 -0.55
CA LEU A 395 -18.84 -22.43 0.66
C LEU A 395 -18.01 -21.13 0.60
N LYS A 396 -16.79 -21.17 0.05
CA LYS A 396 -15.97 -19.97 -0.17
C LYS A 396 -16.64 -19.00 -1.17
N SER A 397 -17.24 -19.53 -2.24
CA SER A 397 -17.98 -18.73 -3.21
C SER A 397 -19.22 -18.08 -2.55
N GLN A 398 -20.01 -18.87 -1.83
CA GLN A 398 -21.18 -18.38 -1.08
C GLN A 398 -20.79 -17.32 -0.04
N ASN A 399 -19.67 -17.50 0.67
CA ASN A 399 -19.19 -16.51 1.65
C ASN A 399 -18.79 -15.19 0.98
N ARG A 400 -18.14 -15.23 -0.18
CA ARG A 400 -17.83 -14.02 -0.97
C ARG A 400 -19.10 -13.32 -1.44
N GLN A 401 -20.10 -14.08 -1.88
CA GLN A 401 -21.38 -13.56 -2.31
C GLN A 401 -22.14 -12.90 -1.13
N LEU A 402 -22.24 -13.58 0.01
CA LEU A 402 -22.84 -13.02 1.23
C LEU A 402 -22.12 -11.75 1.71
N LYS A 403 -20.79 -11.71 1.64
CA LYS A 403 -20.02 -10.48 1.95
C LYS A 403 -20.33 -9.34 0.99
N LYS A 404 -20.54 -9.64 -0.29
CA LYS A 404 -20.93 -8.65 -1.30
C LYS A 404 -22.35 -8.13 -1.02
N ASP A 405 -23.27 -9.01 -0.66
CA ASP A 405 -24.67 -8.68 -0.36
C ASP A 405 -24.83 -7.98 1.02
N ALA A 406 -23.88 -8.17 1.94
CA ALA A 406 -23.81 -7.43 3.21
C ALA A 406 -23.12 -6.05 3.10
N SER A 407 -22.34 -5.82 2.04
CA SER A 407 -21.62 -4.55 1.81
C SER A 407 -22.53 -3.30 1.63
N PRO A 408 -23.71 -3.35 0.98
CA PRO A 408 -24.59 -2.18 0.89
C PRO A 408 -25.28 -1.84 2.21
N VAL A 409 -25.27 -2.72 3.22
CA VAL A 409 -25.89 -2.44 4.53
C VAL A 409 -25.00 -1.49 5.37
N HIS A 410 -23.67 -1.49 5.14
CA HIS A 410 -22.75 -0.57 5.81
C HIS A 410 -22.66 0.81 5.14
N SER A 411 -22.98 0.93 3.86
CA SER A 411 -22.96 2.23 3.16
C SER A 411 -24.27 3.01 3.30
N PHE A 412 -25.40 2.34 3.59
CA PHE A 412 -26.69 3.03 3.76
C PHE A 412 -26.89 3.63 5.16
N SER A 413 -26.15 3.17 6.18
CA SER A 413 -26.25 3.68 7.55
C SER A 413 -25.45 4.98 7.79
N PHE A 414 -24.51 5.34 6.91
CA PHE A 414 -23.65 6.52 7.10
C PHE A 414 -24.22 7.81 6.48
N VAL A 415 -25.20 7.73 5.58
CA VAL A 415 -25.68 8.90 4.80
C VAL A 415 -26.85 9.64 5.48
N LYS A 416 -27.43 9.13 6.58
CA LYS A 416 -28.65 9.72 7.18
C LYS A 416 -28.47 10.49 8.50
N THR A 417 -27.24 10.76 8.93
CA THR A 417 -26.98 11.49 10.20
C THR A 417 -26.07 12.71 10.00
N GLY A 418 -26.33 13.49 8.95
CA GLY A 418 -25.45 14.62 8.62
C GLY A 418 -26.13 15.78 7.92
N SER A 419 -27.37 16.15 8.25
CA SER A 419 -27.87 17.51 8.02
C SER A 419 -29.25 17.72 8.66
N ALA A 420 -29.28 18.28 9.88
CA ALA A 420 -30.40 19.07 10.41
C ALA A 420 -30.00 19.61 11.80
N VAL A 421 -29.22 20.70 11.81
CA VAL A 421 -29.28 21.64 12.91
C VAL A 421 -30.59 22.41 12.72
N LEU A 422 -31.57 22.22 13.62
CA LEU A 422 -32.58 23.21 13.98
C LEU A 422 -33.34 22.75 15.23
N GLN A 423 -33.09 23.45 16.33
CA GLN A 423 -34.01 23.78 17.43
C GLN A 423 -35.18 22.81 17.70
N HIS A 424 -35.04 21.92 18.69
CA HIS A 424 -35.92 21.76 19.86
C HIS A 424 -35.56 20.47 20.63
N ASN A 425 -35.47 20.58 21.96
CA ASN A 425 -35.33 19.47 22.91
C ASN A 425 -36.38 18.36 22.69
N PRO A 426 -36.01 17.07 22.70
CA PRO A 426 -36.92 16.02 23.13
C PRO A 426 -36.37 15.16 24.28
N SER A 427 -37.31 14.75 25.13
CA SER A 427 -37.18 13.96 26.36
C SER A 427 -36.46 12.59 26.19
N PRO A 428 -35.84 12.02 27.26
CA PRO A 428 -35.02 10.79 27.20
C PRO A 428 -35.77 9.50 26.83
N SER A 429 -37.08 9.52 26.67
CA SER A 429 -37.92 8.34 26.53
C SER A 429 -38.04 7.77 25.11
N ASN A 430 -37.52 8.45 24.08
CA ASN A 430 -37.62 7.98 22.67
C ASN A 430 -36.37 7.28 22.12
N ILE A 431 -35.24 7.29 22.84
CA ILE A 431 -34.01 6.59 22.40
C ILE A 431 -34.12 5.08 22.70
N LEU A 432 -34.87 4.71 23.74
CA LEU A 432 -35.00 3.33 24.20
C LEU A 432 -36.05 2.50 23.46
N LEU A 433 -36.60 2.92 22.32
CA LEU A 433 -37.53 2.08 21.53
C LEU A 433 -37.01 1.72 20.14
N CYS A 434 -36.00 2.42 19.64
CA CYS A 434 -35.44 2.18 18.30
C CYS A 434 -34.23 1.23 18.28
N GLU A 435 -33.56 1.00 19.41
CA GLU A 435 -32.34 0.17 19.49
C GLU A 435 -32.57 -1.28 19.93
N TRP A 436 -33.77 -1.63 20.42
CA TRP A 436 -34.06 -2.99 20.92
C TRP A 436 -33.84 -4.11 19.88
N PRO A 437 -34.23 -3.97 18.60
CA PRO A 437 -34.00 -5.02 17.61
C PRO A 437 -32.51 -5.26 17.34
N GLN A 438 -31.71 -4.19 17.27
CA GLN A 438 -30.26 -4.27 17.04
C GLN A 438 -29.50 -4.86 18.23
N ILE A 439 -29.93 -4.56 19.46
CA ILE A 439 -29.33 -5.15 20.66
C ILE A 439 -29.64 -6.66 20.75
N ILE A 440 -30.86 -7.08 20.35
CA ILE A 440 -31.24 -8.50 20.30
C ILE A 440 -30.44 -9.25 19.23
N GLU A 441 -30.29 -8.70 18.01
CA GLU A 441 -29.49 -9.32 16.96
C GLU A 441 -27.99 -9.41 17.32
N LEU A 442 -27.42 -8.35 17.92
CA LEU A 442 -26.04 -8.37 18.39
C LEU A 442 -25.84 -9.40 19.52
N SER A 443 -26.81 -9.53 20.43
CA SER A 443 -26.74 -10.55 21.48
C SER A 443 -26.83 -11.97 20.94
N GLY A 444 -27.62 -12.21 19.88
CA GLY A 444 -27.67 -13.49 19.18
C GLY A 444 -26.36 -13.84 18.47
N LEU A 445 -25.75 -12.87 17.78
CA LEU A 445 -24.47 -13.07 17.11
C LEU A 445 -23.32 -13.32 18.10
N VAL A 446 -23.32 -12.67 19.27
CA VAL A 446 -22.34 -12.94 20.33
C VAL A 446 -22.52 -14.36 20.90
N PHE A 447 -23.77 -14.83 21.01
CA PHE A 447 -24.04 -16.20 21.46
C PHE A 447 -23.56 -17.24 20.43
N GLU A 448 -23.87 -17.04 19.14
CA GLU A 448 -23.40 -17.93 18.07
C GLU A 448 -21.86 -17.95 17.95
N LEU A 449 -21.21 -16.79 18.11
CA LEU A 449 -19.74 -16.72 18.12
C LEU A 449 -19.16 -17.51 19.28
N ARG A 450 -19.78 -17.45 20.46
CA ARG A 450 -19.36 -18.20 21.64
C ARG A 450 -19.56 -19.71 21.49
N GLU A 451 -20.65 -20.15 20.86
CA GLU A 451 -20.83 -21.56 20.52
C GLU A 451 -19.79 -22.06 19.52
N LYS A 452 -19.46 -21.25 18.51
CA LYS A 452 -18.42 -21.58 17.52
C LYS A 452 -17.03 -21.64 18.14
N GLU A 453 -16.74 -20.75 19.09
CA GLU A 453 -15.48 -20.73 19.83
C GLU A 453 -15.33 -21.99 20.70
N ASN A 454 -16.38 -22.39 21.42
CA ASN A 454 -16.41 -23.63 22.18
C ASN A 454 -16.23 -24.88 21.29
N ALA A 455 -16.92 -24.94 20.15
CA ALA A 455 -16.80 -26.06 19.20
C ALA A 455 -15.38 -26.16 18.59
N LEU A 456 -14.72 -25.01 18.36
CA LEU A 456 -13.34 -24.96 17.89
C LEU A 456 -12.37 -25.51 18.94
N ASP A 457 -12.60 -25.23 20.22
CA ASP A 457 -11.74 -25.72 21.29
C ASP A 457 -11.91 -27.23 21.53
N GLU A 458 -13.14 -27.76 21.44
CA GLU A 458 -13.38 -29.22 21.43
C GLU A 458 -12.69 -29.90 20.23
N ALA A 459 -12.73 -29.28 19.05
CA ALA A 459 -12.05 -29.78 17.87
C ALA A 459 -10.51 -29.79 18.02
N LYS A 460 -9.93 -28.78 18.69
CA LYS A 460 -8.49 -28.77 19.00
C LYS A 460 -8.12 -29.87 19.99
N GLU A 461 -8.94 -30.11 21.01
CA GLU A 461 -8.67 -31.12 22.03
C GLU A 461 -8.75 -32.54 21.46
N THR A 462 -9.77 -32.82 20.63
CA THR A 462 -9.86 -34.09 19.89
C THR A 462 -8.67 -34.29 18.94
N ASN A 463 -8.22 -33.25 18.24
CA ASN A 463 -7.02 -33.33 17.40
C ASN A 463 -5.76 -33.64 18.21
N ARG A 464 -5.60 -33.02 19.39
CA ARG A 464 -4.51 -33.31 20.33
C ARG A 464 -4.53 -34.78 20.80
N HIS A 465 -5.71 -35.32 21.08
CA HIS A 465 -5.86 -36.74 21.43
C HIS A 465 -5.50 -37.68 20.28
N LEU A 466 -5.87 -37.35 19.05
CA LEU A 466 -5.52 -38.12 17.86
C LEU A 466 -4.01 -38.08 17.58
N GLN A 467 -3.38 -36.92 17.73
CA GLN A 467 -1.92 -36.77 17.60
C GLN A 467 -1.18 -37.62 18.64
N ASN A 468 -1.60 -37.56 19.91
CA ASN A 468 -1.04 -38.40 20.97
C ASN A 468 -1.21 -39.90 20.68
N ARG A 469 -2.34 -40.30 20.08
CA ARG A 469 -2.59 -41.70 19.72
C ARG A 469 -1.75 -42.14 18.52
N LEU A 470 -1.56 -41.29 17.52
CA LEU A 470 -0.64 -41.52 16.40
C LEU A 470 0.81 -41.65 16.88
N GLU A 471 1.22 -40.82 17.84
CA GLU A 471 2.54 -40.89 18.44
C GLU A 471 2.76 -42.20 19.21
N LYS A 472 1.78 -42.62 20.03
CA LYS A 472 1.80 -43.94 20.68
C LYS A 472 1.88 -45.09 19.68
N LEU A 473 1.16 -45.01 18.56
CA LEU A 473 1.22 -46.01 17.50
C LEU A 473 2.60 -46.05 16.83
N ARG A 474 3.22 -44.90 16.55
CA ARG A 474 4.60 -44.82 16.06
C ARG A 474 5.59 -45.50 17.02
N PHE A 475 5.53 -45.18 18.31
CA PHE A 475 6.40 -45.81 19.31
C PHE A 475 6.14 -47.32 19.48
N SER A 476 4.90 -47.77 19.33
CA SER A 476 4.57 -49.20 19.38
C SER A 476 5.01 -49.98 18.13
N GLY A 477 5.04 -49.32 16.96
CA GLY A 477 5.54 -49.89 15.70
C GLY A 477 7.06 -50.07 15.73
N SER A 478 7.79 -49.08 16.28
CA SER A 478 9.25 -49.18 16.42
C SER A 478 9.71 -50.28 17.38
N ARG A 479 8.93 -50.63 18.41
CA ARG A 479 9.25 -51.76 19.32
C ARG A 479 8.96 -53.14 18.76
N LYS A 480 8.16 -53.26 17.69
CA LYS A 480 7.90 -54.55 17.01
C LYS A 480 8.87 -54.82 15.86
N ALA A 481 9.70 -53.85 15.49
CA ALA A 481 10.69 -53.94 14.42
C ALA A 481 12.12 -54.16 14.94
N GLN A 482 12.29 -54.46 16.23
CA GLN A 482 13.57 -54.71 16.88
C GLN A 482 13.63 -56.15 17.40
#